data_AF-A0AAP8GEJ7-F1
#
_entry.id   AF-A0AAP8GEJ7-F1
#
_cell.length_a   1.000
_cell.length_b   1.000
_cell.length_c   1.000
_cell.angle_alpha   90.00
_cell.angle_beta   90.00
_cell.angle_gamma   90.00
#
_symmetry.space_group_name_H-M   'P 1'
#
loop_
_entity.id
_entity.type
_entity.pdbx_description
1 polymer ?
#
loop_
_entity_poly.entity_id
_entity_poly.type
_entity_poly.pdbx_seq_one_letter_code
_entity_poly.pdbx_strand_id
1 'polypeptide(L)'
;IIATVLLLVFMLVTIRGASVSGSLQYYFCVAMVIVVLLMFFGSFFGNNFALENLQPLAEPSKGWLVSIVVIVSVAPWAYVGFDNIPQTAEEFNFAPNKTFKLIVYSLLAASLTYVVMILYTGWLSTSHQSLNGQLW
;
A
#
# COMPACT_ATOMS: atom_id res chain seq x y z
N ILE A 1 -10.64 -2.42 22.52
CA ILE A 1 -10.37 -1.24 23.38
C ILE A 1 -9.49 -0.22 22.66
N ILE A 2 -8.23 -0.52 22.31
CA ILE A 2 -7.33 0.42 21.60
C ILE A 2 -7.94 0.93 20.29
N ALA A 3 -8.39 0.01 19.42
CA ALA A 3 -9.05 0.36 18.16
C ALA A 3 -10.29 1.27 18.36
N THR A 4 -11.10 0.97 19.38
CA THR A 4 -12.28 1.77 19.73
C THR A 4 -11.91 3.19 20.12
N VAL A 5 -10.86 3.36 20.94
CA VAL A 5 -10.37 4.68 21.34
C VAL A 5 -9.86 5.46 20.13
N LEU A 6 -9.09 4.82 19.24
CA LEU A 6 -8.60 5.44 18.02
C LEU A 6 -9.75 5.89 17.11
N LEU A 7 -10.78 5.07 16.93
CA LEU A 7 -11.95 5.42 16.13
C LEU A 7 -12.70 6.62 16.70
N LEU A 8 -12.85 6.70 18.02
CA LEU A 8 -13.47 7.87 18.68
C LEU A 8 -12.62 9.13 18.49
N VAL A 9 -11.30 9.03 18.56
CA VAL A 9 -10.39 10.15 18.27
C VAL A 9 -10.55 10.61 16.82
N PHE A 10 -10.51 9.68 15.85
CA PHE A 10 -10.69 10.01 14.44
C PHE A 10 -12.04 10.67 14.20
N MET A 11 -13.12 10.13 14.76
CA MET A 11 -14.47 10.72 14.69
C MET A 11 -14.48 12.17 15.18
N LEU A 12 -13.87 12.45 16.35
CA LEU A 12 -13.79 13.81 16.89
C LEU A 12 -12.99 14.76 15.99
N VAL A 13 -11.96 14.25 15.31
CA VAL A 13 -11.17 15.02 14.33
C VAL A 13 -11.99 15.30 13.06
N THR A 14 -12.72 14.31 12.54
CA THR A 14 -13.54 14.47 11.31
C THR A 14 -14.70 15.44 11.54
N ILE A 15 -15.31 15.44 12.73
CA ILE A 15 -16.40 16.37 13.08
C ILE A 15 -15.91 17.84 13.15
N ARG A 16 -14.66 18.08 13.53
CA ARG A 16 -14.11 19.45 13.68
C ARG A 16 -13.84 20.17 12.34
N GLY A 17 -13.87 19.46 11.22
CA GLY A 17 -13.86 20.07 9.89
C GLY A 17 -13.00 19.32 8.89
N ALA A 18 -13.46 19.32 7.63
CA ALA A 18 -12.80 18.66 6.51
C ALA A 18 -11.38 19.20 6.23
N SER A 19 -11.12 20.48 6.51
CA SER A 19 -9.79 21.10 6.33
C SER A 19 -8.72 20.51 7.26
N VAL A 20 -9.09 20.16 8.49
CA VAL A 20 -8.19 19.51 9.46
C VAL A 20 -7.89 18.08 9.02
N SER A 21 -8.92 17.35 8.59
CA SER A 21 -8.79 15.98 8.07
C SER A 21 -7.89 15.92 6.83
N GLY A 22 -8.08 16.84 5.87
CA GLY A 22 -7.25 16.92 4.67
C GLY A 22 -5.79 17.25 4.97
N SER A 23 -5.54 18.15 5.92
CA SER A 23 -4.18 18.48 6.36
C SER A 23 -3.48 17.27 7.01
N LEU A 24 -4.20 16.53 7.86
CA LEU A 24 -3.70 15.31 8.49
C LEU A 24 -3.37 14.21 7.45
N GLN A 25 -4.27 14.00 6.48
CA GLN A 25 -4.07 13.06 5.39
C GLN A 25 -2.82 13.40 4.56
N TYR A 26 -2.59 14.69 4.29
CA TYR A 26 -1.37 15.13 3.61
C TYR A 26 -0.11 14.77 4.40
N TYR A 27 -0.06 15.03 5.71
CA TYR A 27 1.08 14.67 6.54
C TYR A 27 1.33 13.15 6.59
N PHE A 28 0.28 12.34 6.73
CA PHE A 28 0.40 10.89 6.71
C PHE A 28 0.88 10.38 5.35
N CYS A 29 0.42 10.96 4.24
CA CYS A 29 0.88 10.62 2.90
C CYS A 29 2.38 10.92 2.74
N VAL A 30 2.84 12.11 3.14
CA VAL A 30 4.25 12.49 3.09
C VAL A 30 5.11 11.56 3.96
N ALA A 31 4.67 11.30 5.19
CA ALA A 31 5.36 10.39 6.10
C ALA A 31 5.45 8.97 5.52
N MET A 32 4.37 8.45 4.93
CA MET A 32 4.34 7.16 4.28
C MET A 32 5.37 7.08 3.14
N VAL A 33 5.38 8.06 2.23
CA VAL A 33 6.33 8.09 1.11
C VAL A 33 7.78 8.11 1.63
N ILE A 34 8.07 8.92 2.64
CA ILE A 34 9.41 8.97 3.25
C ILE A 34 9.80 7.60 3.81
N VAL A 35 8.93 6.98 4.60
CA VAL A 35 9.20 5.66 5.20
C VAL A 35 9.43 4.60 4.13
N VAL A 36 8.57 4.54 3.10
CA VAL A 36 8.71 3.58 2.00
C VAL A 36 10.05 3.76 1.27
N LEU A 37 10.43 5.00 0.96
CA LEU A 37 11.72 5.28 0.32
C LEU A 37 12.89 4.91 1.22
N LEU A 38 12.84 5.25 2.51
CA LEU A 38 13.88 4.87 3.47
C LEU A 38 14.03 3.36 3.60
N MET A 39 12.91 2.62 3.67
CA MET A 39 12.93 1.16 3.71
C MET A 39 13.53 0.57 2.44
N PHE A 40 13.11 1.06 1.27
CA PHE A 40 13.63 0.62 -0.02
C PHE A 40 15.12 0.87 -0.17
N PHE A 41 15.58 2.12 0.01
CA PHE A 41 17.00 2.44 -0.10
C PHE A 41 17.84 1.79 1.00
N GLY A 42 17.31 1.70 2.22
CA GLY A 42 17.96 1.03 3.34
C GLY A 42 18.19 -0.46 3.10
N SER A 43 17.31 -1.12 2.35
CA SER A 43 17.42 -2.55 2.08
C SER A 43 18.65 -2.95 1.26
N PHE A 44 19.21 -2.04 0.45
CA PHE A 44 20.44 -2.31 -0.32
C PHE A 44 21.70 -2.36 0.56
N PHE A 45 21.66 -1.75 1.74
CA PHE A 45 22.80 -1.72 2.67
C PHE A 45 22.75 -2.87 3.69
N GLY A 46 21.71 -3.72 3.65
CA GLY A 46 21.58 -4.86 4.55
C GLY A 46 22.33 -6.09 4.04
N ASN A 47 22.92 -6.87 4.97
CA ASN A 47 23.59 -8.14 4.67
C ASN A 47 22.63 -9.25 4.17
N ASN A 48 21.31 -9.02 4.20
CA ASN A 48 20.28 -9.98 3.82
C ASN A 48 19.69 -9.69 2.42
N PHE A 49 20.27 -8.76 1.66
CA PHE A 49 19.83 -8.49 0.29
C PHE A 49 20.20 -9.66 -0.62
N ALA A 50 19.20 -10.39 -1.13
CA ALA A 50 19.39 -11.44 -2.10
C ALA A 50 18.30 -11.42 -3.19
N LEU A 51 18.73 -11.18 -4.44
CA LEU A 51 17.86 -11.21 -5.63
C LEU A 51 17.26 -12.60 -5.89
N GLU A 52 17.91 -13.65 -5.39
CA GLU A 52 17.45 -15.04 -5.49
C GLU A 52 16.07 -15.25 -4.85
N ASN A 53 15.73 -14.47 -3.82
CA ASN A 53 14.43 -14.55 -3.15
C ASN A 53 13.27 -14.01 -3.99
N LEU A 54 13.54 -13.30 -5.09
CA LEU A 54 12.51 -12.83 -6.03
C LEU A 54 12.02 -13.93 -6.98
N GLN A 55 12.60 -15.13 -6.92
CA GLN A 55 12.13 -16.24 -7.72
C GLN A 55 10.67 -16.58 -7.39
N PRO A 56 9.81 -16.81 -8.40
CA PRO A 56 8.42 -17.15 -8.16
C PRO A 56 8.33 -18.53 -7.51
N LEU A 57 8.08 -18.55 -6.19
CA LEU A 57 7.83 -19.76 -5.43
C LEU A 57 6.34 -20.13 -5.58
N ALA A 58 6.04 -20.99 -6.55
CA ALA A 58 4.74 -21.65 -6.61
C ALA A 58 4.71 -22.78 -5.59
N GLU A 59 3.58 -22.95 -4.90
CA GLU A 59 3.36 -24.10 -4.02
C GLU A 59 3.48 -25.38 -4.87
N PRO A 60 4.46 -26.27 -4.60
CA PRO A 60 4.73 -27.44 -5.44
C PRO A 60 3.49 -28.32 -5.66
N SER A 61 2.59 -28.32 -4.66
CA SER A 61 1.38 -29.14 -4.62
C SER A 61 0.18 -28.54 -5.37
N LYS A 62 0.12 -27.21 -5.56
CA LYS A 62 -1.06 -26.52 -6.12
C LYS A 62 -0.83 -25.93 -7.52
N GLY A 63 0.42 -25.83 -7.96
CA GLY A 63 0.78 -25.28 -9.27
C GLY A 63 0.69 -23.76 -9.35
N TRP A 64 1.34 -23.19 -10.36
CA TRP A 64 1.51 -21.74 -10.54
C TRP A 64 0.20 -20.96 -10.68
N LEU A 65 -0.81 -21.52 -11.36
CA LEU A 65 -2.11 -20.87 -11.57
C LEU A 65 -2.84 -20.60 -10.25
N VAL A 66 -2.85 -21.57 -9.34
CA VAL A 66 -3.54 -21.43 -8.05
C VAL A 66 -2.85 -20.38 -7.19
N SER A 67 -1.51 -20.36 -7.17
CA SER A 67 -0.75 -19.33 -6.46
C SER A 67 -1.06 -17.92 -6.96
N ILE A 68 -1.14 -17.72 -8.29
CA ILE A 68 -1.51 -16.41 -8.86
C ILE A 68 -2.94 -16.03 -8.47
N VAL A 69 -3.90 -16.93 -8.60
CA VAL A 69 -5.32 -16.66 -8.28
C VAL A 69 -5.48 -16.27 -6.81
N VAL A 70 -4.76 -16.92 -5.89
CA VAL A 70 -4.79 -16.57 -4.47
C VAL A 70 -4.28 -15.14 -4.24
N ILE A 71 -3.14 -14.76 -4.83
CA ILE A 71 -2.61 -13.40 -4.71
C ILE A 71 -3.60 -12.37 -5.29
N VAL A 72 -4.14 -12.65 -6.49
CA VAL A 72 -5.12 -11.78 -7.15
C VAL A 72 -6.40 -11.64 -6.33
N SER A 73 -6.82 -12.68 -5.59
CA SER A 73 -8.02 -12.63 -4.76
C SER A 73 -7.92 -11.67 -3.57
N VAL A 74 -6.70 -11.42 -3.07
CA VAL A 74 -6.43 -10.48 -1.97
C VAL A 74 -6.16 -9.06 -2.48
N ALA A 75 -5.73 -8.92 -3.74
CA ALA A 75 -5.42 -7.62 -4.34
C ALA A 75 -6.57 -6.59 -4.21
N PRO A 76 -7.86 -6.91 -4.41
CA PRO A 76 -8.95 -5.95 -4.25
C PRO A 76 -8.97 -5.26 -2.88
N TRP A 77 -8.67 -6.00 -1.80
CA TRP A 77 -8.62 -5.44 -0.46
C TRP A 77 -7.53 -4.38 -0.32
N ALA A 78 -6.36 -4.62 -0.92
CA ALA A 78 -5.25 -3.67 -0.89
C ALA A 78 -5.58 -2.37 -1.65
N TYR A 79 -6.44 -2.42 -2.66
CA TYR A 79 -6.88 -1.25 -3.42
C TYR A 79 -8.19 -0.62 -2.91
N VAL A 80 -8.70 -1.04 -1.74
CA VAL A 80 -9.86 -0.38 -1.10
C VAL A 80 -9.51 1.08 -0.81
N GLY A 81 -10.40 1.99 -1.21
CA GLY A 81 -10.18 3.44 -1.14
C GLY A 81 -9.95 4.11 -2.50
N PHE A 82 -9.98 3.35 -3.61
CA PHE A 82 -9.91 3.90 -4.97
C PHE A 82 -11.09 4.82 -5.32
N ASP A 83 -12.24 4.60 -4.69
CA ASP A 83 -13.49 5.35 -4.78
C ASP A 83 -13.37 6.77 -4.22
N ASN A 84 -12.47 6.99 -3.27
CA ASN A 84 -12.16 8.32 -2.74
C ASN A 84 -11.54 9.25 -3.78
N ILE A 85 -10.89 8.72 -4.83
CA ILE A 85 -10.22 9.52 -5.87
C ILE A 85 -11.25 10.24 -6.76
N PRO A 86 -12.21 9.55 -7.43
CA PRO A 86 -13.26 10.24 -8.17
C PRO A 86 -14.17 11.08 -7.26
N GLN A 87 -14.44 10.64 -6.02
CA GLN A 87 -15.24 11.42 -5.05
C GLN A 87 -14.56 12.76 -4.71
N THR A 88 -13.27 12.74 -4.40
CA THR A 88 -12.49 13.96 -4.14
C THR A 88 -12.47 14.85 -5.38
N ALA A 89 -12.33 14.26 -6.56
CA ALA A 89 -12.31 15.01 -7.82
C ALA A 89 -13.69 15.55 -8.25
N GLU A 90 -14.78 15.00 -7.72
CA GLU A 90 -16.15 15.54 -7.84
C GLU A 90 -16.37 16.72 -6.87
N GLU A 91 -15.84 16.62 -5.65
CA GLU A 91 -15.92 17.70 -4.64
C GLU A 91 -15.11 18.94 -5.04
N PHE A 92 -14.05 18.78 -5.84
CA PHE A 92 -13.29 19.90 -6.38
C PHE A 92 -13.79 20.29 -7.79
N ASN A 93 -14.06 21.58 -7.98
CA ASN A 93 -14.52 22.14 -9.26
C ASN A 93 -13.38 22.28 -10.29
N PHE A 94 -12.74 21.17 -10.65
CA PHE A 94 -11.66 21.12 -11.63
C PHE A 94 -12.21 20.95 -13.05
N ALA A 95 -11.47 21.46 -14.05
CA ALA A 95 -11.74 21.13 -15.44
C ALA A 95 -11.59 19.61 -15.66
N PRO A 96 -12.47 18.95 -16.45
CA PRO A 96 -12.48 17.49 -16.61
C PRO A 96 -11.12 16.85 -16.97
N ASN A 97 -10.31 17.56 -17.77
CA ASN A 97 -8.96 17.13 -18.16
C ASN A 97 -7.99 17.07 -16.97
N LYS A 98 -8.11 17.97 -16.00
CA LYS A 98 -7.27 17.98 -14.79
C LYS A 98 -7.67 16.86 -13.84
N THR A 99 -8.97 16.64 -13.65
CA THR A 99 -9.51 15.51 -12.88
C THR A 99 -9.00 14.17 -13.39
N PHE A 100 -9.10 13.94 -14.71
CA PHE A 100 -8.60 12.70 -15.32
C PHE A 100 -7.10 12.49 -15.07
N LYS A 101 -6.29 13.54 -15.24
CA LYS A 101 -4.84 13.47 -14.97
C LYS A 101 -4.53 13.18 -13.51
N LEU A 102 -5.25 13.79 -12.56
CA LEU A 102 -5.08 13.53 -11.13
C LEU A 102 -5.37 12.06 -10.79
N ILE A 103 -6.45 11.50 -11.35
CA ILE A 103 -6.78 10.09 -11.18
C ILE A 103 -5.64 9.20 -11.69
N VAL A 104 -5.19 9.42 -12.93
CA VAL A 104 -4.11 8.61 -13.52
C VAL A 104 -2.81 8.70 -12.71
N TYR A 105 -2.39 9.90 -12.31
CA TYR A 105 -1.16 10.07 -11.53
C TYR A 105 -1.25 9.42 -10.14
N SER A 106 -2.41 9.49 -9.49
CA SER A 106 -2.61 8.86 -8.19
C SER A 106 -2.54 7.33 -8.27
N LEU A 107 -3.12 6.72 -9.30
CA LEU A 107 -3.02 5.27 -9.54
C LEU A 107 -1.58 4.83 -9.83
N LEU A 108 -0.85 5.61 -10.64
CA LEU A 108 0.56 5.34 -10.91
C LEU A 108 1.40 5.43 -9.63
N ALA A 109 1.20 6.46 -8.81
CA ALA A 109 1.90 6.61 -7.54
C ALA A 109 1.60 5.47 -6.55
N ALA A 110 0.33 5.06 -6.44
CA ALA A 110 -0.06 3.91 -5.64
C ALA A 110 0.60 2.62 -6.15
N SER A 111 0.53 2.36 -7.46
CA SER A 111 1.14 1.17 -8.07
C SER A 111 2.66 1.10 -7.83
N LEU A 112 3.36 2.23 -7.99
CA LEU A 112 4.80 2.32 -7.74
C LEU A 112 5.13 2.01 -6.28
N THR A 113 4.35 2.55 -5.35
CA THR A 113 4.52 2.30 -3.91
C THR A 113 4.38 0.81 -3.59
N TYR A 114 3.40 0.12 -4.18
CA TYR A 114 3.26 -1.32 -4.02
C TYR A 114 4.43 -2.11 -4.61
N VAL A 115 4.88 -1.77 -5.82
CA VAL A 115 6.03 -2.43 -6.45
C VAL A 115 7.28 -2.28 -5.58
N VAL A 116 7.55 -1.07 -5.08
CA VAL A 116 8.67 -0.79 -4.18
C VAL A 116 8.59 -1.63 -2.91
N MET A 117 7.40 -1.76 -2.31
CA MET A 117 7.21 -2.56 -1.11
C MET A 117 7.34 -4.07 -1.37
N ILE A 118 6.85 -4.58 -2.51
CA ILE A 118 7.01 -5.99 -2.91
C ILE A 118 8.49 -6.32 -3.14
N LEU A 119 9.24 -5.41 -3.77
CA LEU A 119 10.68 -5.58 -3.95
C LEU A 119 11.42 -5.59 -2.60
N TYR A 120 11.12 -4.61 -1.75
CA TYR A 120 11.68 -4.51 -0.40
C TYR A 120 11.47 -5.79 0.42
N THR A 121 10.24 -6.31 0.46
CA THR A 121 9.94 -7.53 1.22
C THR A 121 10.49 -8.78 0.54
N GLY A 122 10.46 -8.82 -0.79
CA GLY A 122 10.88 -9.96 -1.60
C GLY A 122 12.35 -10.29 -1.45
N TRP A 123 13.26 -9.35 -1.71
CA TRP A 123 14.70 -9.64 -1.67
C TRP A 123 15.28 -9.78 -0.25
N LEU A 124 14.58 -9.25 0.78
CA LEU A 124 14.98 -9.39 2.18
C LEU A 124 14.43 -10.66 2.85
N SER A 125 13.52 -11.39 2.21
CA SER A 125 12.93 -12.60 2.78
C SER A 125 13.93 -13.75 2.75
N THR A 126 14.59 -14.03 3.88
CA THR A 126 15.49 -15.20 4.00
C THR A 126 14.70 -16.49 3.77
N SER A 127 15.05 -17.17 2.68
CA SER A 127 14.48 -18.44 2.24
C SER A 127 14.20 -19.44 3.38
N HIS A 128 12.95 -19.90 3.45
CA HIS A 128 12.46 -21.14 4.08
C HIS A 128 12.32 -21.29 5.62
N GLN A 129 12.62 -20.30 6.46
CA GLN A 129 12.51 -20.55 7.91
C GLN A 129 12.11 -19.29 8.69
N SER A 130 10.79 -19.10 8.87
CA SER A 130 10.12 -18.37 9.99
C SER A 130 8.90 -17.51 9.63
N LEU A 131 8.37 -17.55 8.41
CA LEU A 131 6.98 -17.15 8.19
C LEU A 131 6.10 -18.33 8.61
N ASN A 132 5.77 -18.41 9.90
CA ASN A 132 4.65 -19.19 10.39
C ASN A 132 3.51 -19.03 9.38
N GLY A 133 3.10 -20.14 8.74
CA GLY A 133 1.94 -20.23 7.85
C GLY A 133 0.61 -20.01 8.59
N GLN A 134 0.62 -19.16 9.62
CA GLN A 134 -0.50 -18.62 10.38
C GLN A 134 -0.61 -17.08 10.20
N LEU A 135 0.18 -16.52 9.27
CA LEU A 135 0.02 -15.19 8.68
C LEU A 135 -1.42 -14.85 8.31
N TRP A 136 -2.01 -15.72 7.47
CA TRP A 136 -3.31 -15.56 6.80
C TRP A 136 -3.78 -16.92 6.32
#